data_AF-A0A7S1MUB5-F1
#
_entry.id   AF-A0A7S1MUB5-F1
#
_cell.length_a   1.000
_cell.length_b   1.000
_cell.length_c   1.000
_cell.angle_alpha   90.00
_cell.angle_beta   90.00
_cell.angle_gamma   90.00
#
_symmetry.space_group_name_H-M   'P 1'
#
loop_
_entity.id
_entity.type
_entity.pdbx_description
1 polymer ?
#
loop_
_entity_poly.entity_id
_entity_poly.type
_entity_poly.pdbx_seq_one_letter_code
_entity_poly.pdbx_strand_id
1 'polypeptide(L)'
;QPEQAPSESQATEESKGFVQAYDDILPQDMLAYLQRCFGRDSAFWREHDYHSEETLYFSYLHPLSDTPSSSMEQVIHHCWRYACQAFPAAREARFCEWWSHCRPHASGHQMHFDSDD
;
A
#
# COMPACT_ATOMS: atom_id res chain seq x y z
N GLN A 1 -20.87 29.42 -31.04
CA GLN A 1 -20.88 27.95 -30.86
C GLN A 1 -20.02 27.66 -29.65
N PRO A 2 -20.54 27.09 -28.54
CA PRO A 2 -19.69 26.69 -27.44
C PRO A 2 -19.08 25.32 -27.74
N GLU A 3 -17.77 25.25 -27.56
CA GLU A 3 -16.90 24.09 -27.69
C GLU A 3 -17.22 23.09 -26.56
N GLN A 4 -17.66 21.89 -26.93
CA GLN A 4 -17.93 20.81 -25.97
C GLN A 4 -16.59 20.26 -25.46
N ALA A 5 -16.43 20.24 -24.14
CA ALA A 5 -15.34 19.52 -23.48
C ALA A 5 -15.38 18.03 -23.87
N PRO A 6 -14.22 17.34 -23.97
CA PRO A 6 -14.21 15.94 -24.33
C PRO A 6 -14.94 15.11 -23.26
N SER A 7 -15.95 14.39 -23.74
CA SER A 7 -16.65 13.30 -23.06
C SER A 7 -15.64 12.35 -22.41
N GLU A 8 -15.91 11.94 -21.17
CA GLU A 8 -15.24 10.83 -20.47
C GLU A 8 -15.46 9.54 -21.29
N SER A 9 -14.61 9.34 -22.28
CA SER A 9 -14.65 8.18 -23.17
C SER A 9 -14.03 6.98 -22.46
N GLN A 10 -14.91 6.04 -22.10
CA GLN A 10 -14.73 4.61 -22.32
C GLN A 10 -13.45 4.01 -21.72
N ALA A 11 -13.46 3.73 -20.41
CA ALA A 11 -12.71 2.59 -19.91
C ALA A 11 -13.24 1.33 -20.60
N THR A 12 -12.45 0.78 -21.53
CA THR A 12 -12.72 -0.45 -22.25
C THR A 12 -12.88 -1.62 -21.27
N GLU A 13 -13.76 -2.58 -21.58
CA GLU A 13 -14.03 -3.78 -20.75
C GLU A 13 -12.76 -4.60 -20.41
N GLU A 14 -11.65 -4.36 -21.10
CA GLU A 14 -10.35 -5.02 -20.90
C GLU A 14 -9.63 -4.64 -19.60
N SER A 15 -9.97 -3.51 -18.94
CA SER A 15 -9.30 -3.12 -17.69
C SER A 15 -9.87 -3.78 -16.43
N LYS A 16 -11.03 -4.45 -16.54
CA LYS A 16 -11.72 -5.12 -15.43
C LYS A 16 -11.00 -6.41 -15.02
N GLY A 17 -9.84 -6.29 -14.37
CA GLY A 17 -9.20 -7.48 -13.79
C GLY A 17 -7.76 -7.33 -13.32
N PHE A 18 -7.03 -6.32 -13.76
CA PHE A 18 -5.62 -6.15 -13.36
C PHE A 18 -5.45 -5.25 -12.15
N VAL A 19 -6.30 -4.24 -12.01
CA VAL A 19 -6.24 -3.26 -10.92
C VAL A 19 -7.65 -2.96 -10.40
N GLN A 20 -7.75 -2.79 -9.09
CA GLN A 20 -8.97 -2.37 -8.41
C GLN A 20 -8.60 -1.29 -7.39
N ALA A 21 -9.36 -0.19 -7.37
CA ALA A 21 -9.21 0.89 -6.40
C ALA A 21 -10.41 0.86 -5.46
N TYR A 22 -10.14 1.00 -4.17
CA TYR A 22 -11.15 1.00 -3.11
C TYR A 22 -10.97 2.25 -2.25
N ASP A 23 -12.00 3.07 -2.18
CA ASP A 23 -12.05 4.20 -1.26
C ASP A 23 -12.34 3.70 0.16
N ASP A 24 -11.76 4.38 1.14
CA ASP A 24 -12.04 4.18 2.57
C ASP A 24 -11.92 2.71 3.05
N ILE A 25 -11.01 1.95 2.44
CA ILE A 25 -10.80 0.55 2.79
C ILE A 25 -10.35 0.35 4.24
N LEU A 26 -9.68 1.35 4.82
CA LEU A 26 -9.20 1.29 6.20
C LEU A 26 -10.24 1.93 7.15
N PRO A 27 -10.64 1.23 8.21
CA PRO A 27 -11.32 1.83 9.35
C PRO A 27 -10.55 3.05 9.87
N GLN A 28 -11.26 4.06 10.34
CA GLN A 28 -10.68 5.35 10.71
C GLN A 28 -9.62 5.24 11.82
N ASP A 29 -9.78 4.31 12.75
CA ASP A 29 -8.83 4.01 13.82
C ASP A 29 -7.55 3.35 13.30
N MET A 30 -7.66 2.43 12.34
CA MET A 30 -6.52 1.84 11.64
C MET A 30 -5.76 2.88 10.83
N LEU A 31 -6.47 3.72 10.07
CA LEU A 31 -5.85 4.81 9.31
C LEU A 31 -5.13 5.78 10.26
N ALA A 32 -5.78 6.20 11.34
CA ALA A 32 -5.18 7.07 12.34
C ALA A 32 -3.96 6.43 13.04
N TYR A 33 -3.98 5.12 13.25
CA TYR A 33 -2.83 4.38 13.76
C TYR A 33 -1.63 4.47 12.79
N LEU A 34 -1.84 4.15 11.49
CA LEU A 34 -0.78 4.23 10.49
C LEU A 34 -0.23 5.65 10.33
N GLN A 35 -1.10 6.67 10.33
CA GLN A 35 -0.69 8.07 10.27
C GLN A 35 0.16 8.50 11.47
N ARG A 36 -0.07 7.93 12.66
CA ARG A 36 0.80 8.16 13.83
C ARG A 36 2.12 7.41 13.70
N CYS A 37 2.09 6.14 13.28
CA CYS A 37 3.29 5.30 13.14
C CYS A 37 4.24 5.81 12.04
N PHE A 38 3.71 6.33 10.94
CA PHE A 38 4.47 6.76 9.76
C PHE A 38 4.36 8.25 9.49
N GLY A 39 3.86 9.02 10.45
CA GLY A 39 3.89 10.47 10.39
C GLY A 39 5.33 10.98 10.23
N ARG A 40 5.50 12.15 9.60
CA ARG A 40 6.83 12.71 9.26
C ARG A 40 7.81 12.73 10.44
N ASP A 41 7.30 13.02 11.64
CA ASP A 41 8.11 13.16 12.86
C ASP A 41 8.06 11.91 13.76
N SER A 42 7.60 10.77 13.23
CA SER A 42 7.53 9.51 13.97
C SER A 42 8.92 9.04 14.41
N ALA A 43 8.98 8.45 15.60
CA ALA A 43 10.20 7.79 16.10
C ALA A 43 10.66 6.66 15.17
N PHE A 44 9.73 6.03 14.43
CA PHE A 44 10.01 4.99 13.46
C PHE A 44 11.16 5.36 12.52
N TRP A 45 11.16 6.57 11.94
CA TRP A 45 12.19 6.98 10.98
C TRP A 45 13.57 7.11 11.62
N ARG A 46 13.62 7.65 12.85
CA ARG A 46 14.86 7.81 13.60
C ARG A 46 15.41 6.47 14.07
N GLU A 47 14.55 5.57 14.52
CA GLU A 47 14.93 4.23 15.00
C GLU A 47 15.50 3.35 13.87
N HIS A 48 15.13 3.62 12.63
CA HIS A 48 15.65 2.93 11.44
C HIS A 48 16.75 3.70 10.71
N ASP A 49 17.27 4.79 11.28
CA ASP A 49 18.25 5.68 10.65
C ASP A 49 17.85 6.08 9.20
N TYR A 50 16.56 6.30 8.98
CA TYR A 50 15.96 6.33 7.64
C TYR A 50 16.38 7.55 6.80
N HIS A 51 16.86 8.61 7.45
CA HIS A 51 17.34 9.82 6.78
C HIS A 51 18.84 9.79 6.47
N SER A 52 19.55 8.75 6.90
CA SER A 52 20.94 8.53 6.49
C SER A 52 21.01 8.21 4.99
N GLU A 53 22.03 8.74 4.33
CA GLU A 53 22.33 8.41 2.92
C GLU A 53 22.75 6.94 2.76
N GLU A 54 23.23 6.31 3.83
CA GLU A 54 23.63 4.90 3.86
C GLU A 54 22.44 3.94 3.99
N THR A 55 21.30 4.44 4.51
CA THR A 55 20.10 3.63 4.70
C THR A 55 19.28 3.61 3.42
N LEU A 56 19.23 2.45 2.77
CA LEU A 56 18.36 2.20 1.62
C LEU A 56 16.90 1.98 2.06
N TYR A 57 16.01 1.83 1.08
CA TYR A 57 14.64 1.39 1.34
C TYR A 57 14.65 -0.01 1.96
N PHE A 58 13.70 -0.22 2.88
CA PHE A 58 13.49 -1.49 3.53
C PHE A 58 11.99 -1.79 3.60
N SER A 59 11.69 -3.07 3.76
CA SER A 59 10.34 -3.61 3.87
C SER A 59 10.29 -4.63 5.00
N TYR A 60 9.08 -4.97 5.41
CA TYR A 60 8.82 -6.02 6.39
C TYR A 60 7.89 -7.06 5.79
N LEU A 61 8.24 -8.32 6.01
CA LEU A 61 7.49 -9.47 5.56
C LEU A 61 6.80 -10.13 6.75
N HIS A 62 5.47 -10.28 6.67
CA HIS A 62 4.66 -10.93 7.70
C HIS A 62 4.01 -12.22 7.15
N PRO A 63 4.03 -13.33 7.91
CA PRO A 63 3.26 -14.52 7.56
C PRO A 63 1.75 -14.24 7.69
N LEU A 64 0.96 -14.74 6.72
CA LEU A 64 -0.51 -14.61 6.72
C LEU A 64 -1.23 -15.81 7.38
N SER A 65 -0.48 -16.86 7.73
CA SER A 65 -1.04 -18.09 8.33
C SER A 65 -1.51 -17.91 9.77
N ASP A 66 -1.00 -16.88 10.46
CA ASP A 66 -1.11 -16.78 11.90
C ASP A 66 -2.22 -15.81 12.31
N THR A 67 -2.67 -15.92 13.57
CA THR A 67 -3.59 -14.92 14.12
C THR A 67 -2.81 -13.62 14.35
N PRO A 68 -3.30 -12.46 13.87
CA PRO A 68 -2.64 -11.18 14.08
C PRO A 68 -2.30 -10.93 15.54
N SER A 69 -1.01 -10.71 15.82
CA SER A 69 -0.47 -10.48 17.16
C SER A 69 -0.11 -9.01 17.40
N SER A 70 -0.02 -8.22 16.33
CA SER A 70 0.28 -6.78 16.37
C SER A 70 -0.77 -5.94 15.63
N SER A 71 -0.79 -4.63 15.90
CA SER A 71 -1.66 -3.70 15.17
C SER A 71 -1.37 -3.66 13.68
N MET A 72 -0.09 -3.80 13.28
CA MET A 72 0.27 -3.85 11.85
C MET A 72 -0.26 -5.13 11.19
N GLU A 73 -0.17 -6.28 11.84
CA GLU A 73 -0.74 -7.54 11.32
C GLU A 73 -2.26 -7.46 11.20
N GLN A 74 -2.94 -6.73 12.09
CA GLN A 74 -4.37 -6.48 11.96
C GLN A 74 -4.70 -5.67 10.70
N VAL A 75 -3.90 -4.64 10.39
CA VAL A 75 -4.02 -3.86 9.14
C VAL A 75 -3.79 -4.75 7.93
N ILE A 76 -2.72 -5.56 7.94
CA ILE A 76 -2.39 -6.51 6.86
C ILE A 76 -3.56 -7.46 6.59
N HIS A 77 -4.06 -8.13 7.62
CA HIS A 77 -5.18 -9.06 7.47
C HIS A 77 -6.48 -8.37 7.04
N HIS A 78 -6.67 -7.11 7.41
CA HIS A 78 -7.79 -6.32 6.95
C HIS A 78 -7.70 -6.04 5.44
N CYS A 79 -6.58 -5.52 4.96
CA CYS A 79 -6.33 -5.30 3.53
C CYS A 79 -6.39 -6.60 2.73
N TRP A 80 -5.82 -7.69 3.26
CA TRP A 80 -5.79 -8.99 2.59
C TRP A 80 -7.20 -9.54 2.31
N ARG A 81 -8.18 -9.28 3.18
CA ARG A 81 -9.57 -9.68 2.95
C ARG A 81 -10.15 -9.03 1.69
N TYR A 82 -9.88 -7.76 1.46
CA TYR A 82 -10.32 -7.06 0.25
C TYR A 82 -9.50 -7.48 -0.97
N ALA A 83 -8.19 -7.68 -0.82
CA ALA A 83 -7.35 -8.23 -1.88
C ALA A 83 -7.88 -9.59 -2.35
N CYS A 84 -8.33 -10.45 -1.44
CA CYS A 84 -8.96 -11.72 -1.78
C CYS A 84 -10.33 -11.56 -2.48
N GLN A 85 -11.10 -10.51 -2.18
CA GLN A 85 -12.35 -10.24 -2.89
C GLN A 85 -12.08 -9.76 -4.32
N ALA A 86 -11.08 -8.91 -4.51
CA ALA A 86 -10.66 -8.38 -5.79
C ALA A 86 -9.96 -9.44 -6.66
N PHE A 87 -9.06 -10.22 -6.05
CA PHE A 87 -8.16 -11.16 -6.70
C PHE A 87 -8.21 -12.51 -5.98
N PRO A 88 -9.02 -13.48 -6.47
CA PRO A 88 -9.23 -14.71 -5.74
C PRO A 88 -7.97 -15.50 -5.39
N ALA A 89 -6.96 -15.47 -6.26
CA ALA A 89 -5.65 -16.09 -6.10
C ALA A 89 -4.87 -15.57 -4.88
N ALA A 90 -5.15 -14.36 -4.38
CA ALA A 90 -4.50 -13.81 -3.19
C ALA A 90 -4.75 -14.64 -1.92
N ARG A 91 -5.75 -15.54 -1.91
CA ARG A 91 -5.96 -16.50 -0.81
C ARG A 91 -4.82 -17.50 -0.64
N GLU A 92 -4.05 -17.73 -1.69
CA GLU A 92 -2.91 -18.64 -1.67
C GLU A 92 -1.63 -17.97 -1.17
N ALA A 93 -1.66 -16.63 -1.00
CA ALA A 93 -0.53 -15.88 -0.48
C ALA A 93 -0.18 -16.36 0.94
N ARG A 94 1.12 -16.59 1.17
CA ARG A 94 1.64 -17.01 2.48
C ARG A 94 2.21 -15.86 3.28
N PHE A 95 2.56 -14.78 2.61
CA PHE A 95 3.20 -13.62 3.20
C PHE A 95 2.59 -12.34 2.63
N CYS A 96 2.66 -11.28 3.42
CA CYS A 96 2.43 -9.92 2.98
C CYS A 96 3.67 -9.09 3.28
N GLU A 97 4.16 -8.40 2.27
CA GLU A 97 5.23 -7.42 2.39
C GLU A 97 4.61 -6.02 2.45
N TRP A 98 5.14 -5.16 3.33
CA TRP A 98 4.82 -3.74 3.33
C TRP A 98 6.08 -2.89 3.50
N TRP A 99 6.01 -1.69 2.95
CA TRP A 99 7.03 -0.65 3.10
C TRP A 99 6.33 0.69 3.30
N SER A 100 7.06 1.66 3.84
CA SER A 100 6.58 3.04 3.98
C SER A 100 7.74 4.01 3.78
N HIS A 101 7.45 5.23 3.36
CA HIS A 101 8.47 6.28 3.23
C HIS A 101 7.92 7.68 3.52
N CYS A 102 8.78 8.56 4.01
CA CYS A 102 8.49 9.99 4.22
C CYS A 102 9.48 10.93 3.48
N ARG A 103 10.35 10.38 2.62
CA ARG A 103 11.29 11.16 1.80
C ARG A 103 10.52 12.04 0.79
N PRO A 104 11.08 13.17 0.33
CA PRO A 104 10.44 14.02 -0.68
C PRO A 104 9.98 13.23 -1.91
N HIS A 105 8.90 13.68 -2.56
CA HIS A 105 8.23 12.92 -3.63
C HIS A 105 9.17 12.47 -4.77
N ALA A 106 10.19 13.27 -5.12
CA ALA A 106 11.17 12.92 -6.15
C ALA A 106 12.24 11.90 -5.69
N SER A 107 12.29 11.57 -4.41
CA SER A 107 13.23 10.61 -3.83
C SER A 107 12.71 9.17 -3.85
N GLY A 108 11.43 8.96 -4.17
CA GLY A 108 10.80 7.64 -4.20
C GLY A 108 11.40 6.75 -5.28
N HIS A 109 11.54 5.46 -4.98
CA HIS A 109 11.47 4.46 -6.03
C HIS A 109 10.06 4.53 -6.64
N GLN A 110 9.95 4.38 -7.97
CA GLN A 110 8.65 4.17 -8.60
C GLN A 110 7.94 3.03 -7.86
N MET A 111 6.61 3.07 -7.70
CA MET A 111 5.89 1.90 -7.17
C MET A 111 6.33 0.68 -7.98
N HIS A 112 7.15 -0.19 -7.38
CA HIS A 112 7.59 -1.43 -7.99
C HIS A 112 6.35 -2.32 -8.03
N PHE A 113 5.49 -2.13 -9.03
CA PHE A 113 4.61 -3.17 -9.50
C PHE A 113 5.50 -4.18 -10.21
N ASP A 114 6.30 -4.89 -9.40
CA ASP A 114 7.10 -6.06 -9.74
C ASP A 114 7.64 -6.08 -11.18
N SER A 115 8.66 -5.26 -11.50
CA SER A 115 9.50 -5.35 -12.72
C SER A 115 10.66 -4.34 -12.63
N ASP A 116 11.61 -4.55 -11.71
CA ASP A 116 13.00 -4.35 -12.14
C ASP A 116 13.38 -5.72 -12.71
N ASP A 117 13.60 -5.79 -14.03
CA ASP A 117 14.20 -6.97 -14.69
C ASP A 117 15.52 -7.39 -13.99
#